data_AF-A0A9X5X5U5-F1
#
_entry.id   AF-A0A9X5X5U5-F1
#
_cell.length_a   1.000
_cell.length_b   1.000
_cell.length_c   1.000
_cell.angle_alpha   90.00
_cell.angle_beta   90.00
_cell.angle_gamma   90.00
#
_symmetry.space_group_name_H-M   'P 1'
#
loop_
_entity.id
_entity.type
_entity.pdbx_description
1 polymer ?
#
loop_
_entity_poly.entity_id
_entity_poly.type
_entity_poly.pdbx_seq_one_letter_code
_entity_poly.pdbx_strand_id
1 'polypeptide(L)'
;SKPAAASIVDDLLNEYAGLFPGPYWHLGGDEYQALTVASPSTSYPQLAAAAKQAYGPGATVADLATGWLNARAQVVRGHDRTARAWNDGFFRGGTVQADKDLEVAYWTGKELGARPPVEYLSAGRKLINYNDEYLYYVLGEPQTFVYPTGQRIYEQWTPLVVRGTTPVPAKYDGQILGGSFAVWSDRANSQTQDQVAAGIRMPLRATIQKLWDPGRPTLSWTDFKNVANRLG
;
A
#
# COMPACT_ATOMS: atom_id res chain seq x y z
N SER A 1 -13.69 -13.73 12.49
CA SER A 1 -14.04 -14.61 13.63
C SER A 1 -14.61 -15.98 13.23
N LYS A 2 -15.00 -16.21 11.97
CA LYS A 2 -15.45 -17.54 11.49
C LYS A 2 -14.29 -18.29 10.84
N PRO A 3 -13.88 -19.48 11.32
CA PRO A 3 -12.74 -20.21 10.76
C PRO A 3 -12.89 -20.54 9.26
N ALA A 4 -14.10 -20.91 8.82
CA ALA A 4 -14.37 -21.24 7.42
C ALA A 4 -14.08 -20.07 6.46
N ALA A 5 -14.29 -18.82 6.89
CA ALA A 5 -13.98 -17.66 6.06
C ALA A 5 -12.46 -17.46 5.87
N ALA A 6 -11.65 -17.83 6.87
CA ALA A 6 -10.20 -17.83 6.71
C ALA A 6 -9.77 -18.94 5.75
N SER A 7 -10.34 -20.16 5.87
CA SER A 7 -10.03 -21.27 4.95
C SER A 7 -10.20 -20.92 3.49
N ILE A 8 -11.28 -20.20 3.13
CA ILE A 8 -11.52 -19.77 1.74
C ILE A 8 -10.37 -18.89 1.23
N VAL A 9 -9.86 -17.97 2.06
CA VAL A 9 -8.72 -17.13 1.69
C VAL A 9 -7.46 -17.98 1.58
N ASP A 10 -7.23 -18.92 2.49
CA ASP A 10 -6.05 -19.79 2.49
C ASP A 10 -6.01 -20.66 1.24
N ASP A 11 -7.14 -21.21 0.83
CA ASP A 11 -7.28 -22.01 -0.37
C ASP A 11 -6.93 -21.19 -1.61
N LEU A 12 -7.42 -19.94 -1.72
CA LEU A 12 -7.05 -19.03 -2.81
C LEU A 12 -5.57 -18.67 -2.81
N LEU A 13 -4.99 -18.39 -1.63
CA LEU A 13 -3.55 -18.10 -1.50
C LEU A 13 -2.71 -19.30 -1.98
N ASN A 14 -3.08 -20.51 -1.58
CA ASN A 14 -2.40 -21.74 -1.97
C ASN A 14 -2.53 -22.03 -3.48
N GLU A 15 -3.74 -21.87 -4.03
CA GLU A 15 -4.00 -22.09 -5.45
C GLU A 15 -3.17 -21.14 -6.32
N TYR A 16 -3.22 -19.83 -6.00
CA TYR A 16 -2.58 -18.81 -6.81
C TYR A 16 -1.05 -18.78 -6.61
N ALA A 17 -0.52 -19.28 -5.49
CA ALA A 17 0.93 -19.43 -5.29
C ALA A 17 1.59 -20.32 -6.35
N GLY A 18 0.87 -21.33 -6.86
CA GLY A 18 1.34 -22.18 -7.96
C GLY A 18 1.27 -21.53 -9.35
N LEU A 19 0.43 -20.50 -9.51
CA LEU A 19 0.25 -19.79 -10.79
C LEU A 19 1.21 -18.61 -10.96
N PHE A 20 1.56 -17.93 -9.86
CA PHE A 20 2.39 -16.72 -9.89
C PHE A 20 3.79 -17.00 -9.33
N PRO A 21 4.85 -16.95 -10.17
CA PRO A 21 6.22 -17.29 -9.76
C PRO A 21 6.94 -16.15 -9.01
N GLY A 22 6.32 -14.98 -8.87
CA GLY A 22 6.93 -13.81 -8.24
C GLY A 22 7.24 -14.05 -6.75
N PRO A 23 8.32 -13.47 -6.20
CA PRO A 23 8.75 -13.72 -4.82
C PRO A 23 7.96 -12.91 -3.77
N TYR A 24 7.00 -12.08 -4.18
CA TYR A 24 6.23 -11.20 -3.31
C TYR A 24 4.75 -11.54 -3.37
N TRP A 25 4.06 -11.34 -2.25
CA TRP A 25 2.60 -11.47 -2.16
C TRP A 25 1.97 -10.29 -1.45
N HIS A 26 0.98 -9.64 -2.08
CA HIS A 26 0.22 -8.57 -1.45
C HIS A 26 -1.05 -9.11 -0.80
N LEU A 27 -1.18 -8.97 0.51
CA LEU A 27 -2.31 -9.47 1.30
C LEU A 27 -3.48 -8.46 1.39
N GLY A 28 -3.28 -7.24 0.91
CA GLY A 28 -4.23 -6.14 1.09
C GLY A 28 -4.18 -5.67 2.54
N GLY A 29 -5.30 -5.78 3.25
CA GLY A 29 -5.43 -5.42 4.67
C GLY A 29 -5.83 -3.97 4.92
N ASP A 30 -6.21 -3.26 3.86
CA ASP A 30 -6.72 -1.90 3.84
C ASP A 30 -8.20 -1.80 4.22
N GLU A 31 -8.60 -0.62 4.71
CA GLU A 31 -9.99 -0.17 4.87
C GLU A 31 -10.91 -1.15 5.62
N TYR A 32 -10.37 -1.88 6.60
CA TYR A 32 -11.15 -2.86 7.35
C TYR A 32 -12.23 -2.16 8.17
N GLN A 33 -13.47 -2.22 7.69
CA GLN A 33 -14.62 -1.47 8.19
C GLN A 33 -14.90 -1.64 9.69
N ALA A 34 -14.51 -2.76 10.29
CA ALA A 34 -14.69 -2.95 11.72
C ALA A 34 -13.81 -2.01 12.56
N LEU A 35 -12.75 -1.45 11.97
CA LEU A 35 -11.79 -0.55 12.60
C LEU A 35 -11.88 0.89 12.06
N THR A 36 -12.86 1.21 11.21
CA THR A 36 -13.17 2.58 10.78
C THR A 36 -14.26 3.24 11.63
N VAL A 37 -14.98 2.45 12.45
CA VAL A 37 -16.03 2.96 13.36
C VAL A 37 -15.45 3.47 14.68
N ALA A 38 -16.17 4.38 15.34
CA ALA A 38 -15.71 5.02 16.59
C ALA A 38 -15.52 4.04 17.76
N SER A 39 -16.34 2.99 17.86
CA SER A 39 -16.21 1.94 18.89
C SER A 39 -16.30 0.54 18.29
N PRO A 40 -15.19 -0.02 17.78
CA PRO A 40 -15.16 -1.34 17.15
C PRO A 40 -15.78 -2.45 18.01
N SER A 41 -15.46 -2.48 19.31
CA SER A 41 -15.94 -3.52 20.21
C SER A 41 -17.45 -3.45 20.47
N THR A 42 -18.04 -2.25 20.44
CA THR A 42 -19.48 -2.07 20.59
C THR A 42 -20.22 -2.39 19.29
N SER A 43 -19.69 -1.93 18.15
CA SER A 43 -20.29 -2.16 16.84
C SER A 43 -20.16 -3.60 16.35
N TYR A 44 -19.10 -4.29 16.77
CA TYR A 44 -18.78 -5.67 16.36
C TYR A 44 -18.46 -6.56 17.57
N PRO A 45 -19.43 -6.80 18.48
CA PRO A 45 -19.19 -7.55 19.73
C PRO A 45 -18.71 -8.98 19.49
N GLN A 46 -19.10 -9.60 18.37
CA GLN A 46 -18.63 -10.93 17.95
C GLN A 46 -17.14 -10.94 17.60
N LEU A 47 -16.60 -9.84 17.06
CA LEU A 47 -15.17 -9.72 16.79
C LEU A 47 -14.41 -9.47 18.09
N ALA A 48 -14.94 -8.64 18.98
CA ALA A 48 -14.35 -8.43 20.30
C ALA A 48 -14.31 -9.71 21.15
N ALA A 49 -15.38 -10.51 21.13
CA ALA A 49 -15.41 -11.81 21.81
C ALA A 49 -14.37 -12.77 21.21
N ALA A 50 -14.27 -12.85 19.89
CA ALA A 50 -13.28 -13.69 19.21
C ALA A 50 -11.84 -13.23 19.49
N ALA A 51 -11.59 -11.93 19.57
CA ALA A 51 -10.30 -11.38 19.96
C ALA A 51 -9.90 -11.86 21.36
N LYS A 52 -10.82 -11.72 22.32
CA LYS A 52 -10.60 -12.13 23.72
C LYS A 52 -10.38 -13.63 23.86
N GLN A 53 -11.10 -14.43 23.09
CA GLN A 53 -10.93 -15.87 23.05
C GLN A 53 -9.55 -16.26 22.49
N ALA A 54 -9.07 -15.57 21.45
CA ALA A 54 -7.80 -15.91 20.79
C ALA A 54 -6.57 -15.38 21.54
N TYR A 55 -6.63 -14.18 22.09
CA TYR A 55 -5.45 -13.45 22.60
C TYR A 55 -5.60 -12.96 24.06
N GLY A 56 -6.65 -13.39 24.75
CA GLY A 56 -6.88 -13.11 26.17
C GLY A 56 -7.75 -11.88 26.45
N PRO A 57 -8.15 -11.65 27.73
CA PRO A 57 -9.22 -10.71 28.08
C PRO A 57 -9.03 -9.25 27.65
N GLY A 58 -7.78 -8.82 27.49
CA GLY A 58 -7.42 -7.46 27.05
C GLY A 58 -7.39 -7.26 25.54
N ALA A 59 -7.57 -8.32 24.75
CA ALA A 59 -7.47 -8.24 23.30
C ALA A 59 -8.66 -7.52 22.66
N THR A 60 -8.38 -6.83 21.56
CA THR A 60 -9.27 -5.94 20.83
C THR A 60 -9.55 -6.45 19.41
N VAL A 61 -10.51 -5.82 18.71
CA VAL A 61 -10.75 -6.11 17.28
C VAL A 61 -9.49 -5.91 16.43
N ALA A 62 -8.63 -4.96 16.81
CA ALA A 62 -7.35 -4.72 16.14
C ALA A 62 -6.36 -5.89 16.33
N ASP A 63 -6.32 -6.49 17.52
CA ASP A 63 -5.50 -7.70 17.79
C ASP A 63 -5.97 -8.87 16.93
N LEU A 64 -7.29 -9.04 16.82
CA LEU A 64 -7.87 -10.08 15.98
C LEU A 64 -7.55 -9.88 14.49
N ALA A 65 -7.64 -8.64 13.99
CA ALA A 65 -7.30 -8.31 12.61
C ALA A 65 -5.79 -8.50 12.34
N THR A 66 -4.93 -8.07 13.27
CA THR A 66 -3.47 -8.24 13.18
C THR A 66 -3.10 -9.72 13.15
N GLY A 67 -3.69 -10.52 14.04
CA GLY A 67 -3.45 -11.96 14.05
C GLY A 67 -3.95 -12.67 12.79
N TRP A 68 -5.07 -12.21 12.22
CA TRP A 68 -5.56 -12.71 10.93
C TRP A 68 -4.57 -12.41 9.79
N LEU A 69 -4.05 -11.19 9.74
CA LEU A 69 -3.03 -10.78 8.76
C LEU A 69 -1.75 -11.62 8.89
N ASN A 70 -1.26 -11.82 10.11
CA ASN A 70 -0.08 -12.66 10.37
C ASN A 70 -0.31 -14.11 9.93
N ALA A 71 -1.49 -14.67 10.19
CA ALA A 71 -1.82 -16.03 9.75
C ALA A 71 -1.77 -16.17 8.22
N ARG A 72 -2.27 -15.17 7.48
CA ARG A 72 -2.19 -15.16 6.00
C ARG A 72 -0.77 -14.95 5.50
N ALA A 73 0.00 -14.10 6.17
CA ALA A 73 1.44 -13.94 5.92
C ALA A 73 2.18 -15.27 6.11
N GLN A 74 1.76 -16.10 7.08
CA GLN A 74 2.35 -17.41 7.32
C GLN A 74 2.08 -18.40 6.18
N VAL A 75 0.86 -18.40 5.62
CA VAL A 75 0.53 -19.26 4.46
C VAL A 75 1.38 -18.91 3.26
N VAL A 76 1.51 -17.62 2.90
CA VAL A 76 2.32 -17.22 1.75
C VAL A 76 3.82 -17.46 1.98
N ARG A 77 4.30 -17.36 3.24
CA ARG A 77 5.67 -17.74 3.61
C ARG A 77 5.92 -19.24 3.42
N GLY A 78 4.90 -20.09 3.58
CA GLY A 78 4.95 -21.52 3.23
C GLY A 78 5.22 -21.79 1.74
N HIS A 79 5.06 -20.78 0.88
CA HIS A 79 5.39 -20.81 -0.55
C HIS A 79 6.65 -19.99 -0.89
N ASP A 80 7.52 -19.75 0.09
CA ASP A 80 8.75 -18.96 -0.05
C ASP A 80 8.50 -17.54 -0.59
N ARG A 81 7.37 -16.92 -0.22
CA ARG A 81 7.01 -15.56 -0.61
C ARG A 81 7.20 -14.56 0.53
N THR A 82 7.63 -13.36 0.17
CA THR A 82 7.65 -12.20 1.08
C THR A 82 6.29 -11.53 1.06
N ALA A 83 5.63 -11.48 2.22
CA ALA A 83 4.32 -10.87 2.37
C ALA A 83 4.42 -9.33 2.45
N ARG A 84 3.41 -8.65 1.90
CA ARG A 84 3.21 -7.20 1.99
C ARG A 84 1.75 -6.88 2.31
N ALA A 85 1.52 -5.82 3.07
CA ALA A 85 0.17 -5.31 3.36
C ALA A 85 0.13 -3.78 3.31
N TRP A 86 -1.06 -3.23 3.08
CA TRP A 86 -1.27 -1.78 3.13
C TRP A 86 -1.08 -1.23 4.54
N ASN A 87 -0.55 -0.01 4.65
CA ASN A 87 -0.08 0.55 5.92
C ASN A 87 -1.19 0.70 6.98
N ASP A 88 -2.42 0.99 6.58
CA ASP A 88 -3.58 1.12 7.47
C ASP A 88 -4.05 -0.23 8.06
N GLY A 89 -3.60 -1.36 7.51
CA GLY A 89 -3.76 -2.69 8.12
C GLY A 89 -2.83 -2.98 9.30
N PHE A 90 -1.90 -2.07 9.62
CA PHE A 90 -0.98 -2.20 10.76
C PHE A 90 -1.49 -1.39 11.95
N PHE A 91 -2.27 -2.04 12.81
CA PHE A 91 -2.93 -1.38 13.93
C PHE A 91 -1.99 -1.11 15.11
N ARG A 92 -2.26 -0.02 15.86
CA ARG A 92 -1.52 0.35 17.08
C ARG A 92 -2.20 -0.21 18.34
N GLY A 93 -1.44 -0.29 19.43
CA GLY A 93 -2.01 -0.37 20.79
C GLY A 93 -2.61 -1.71 21.20
N GLY A 94 -2.28 -2.79 20.49
CA GLY A 94 -2.68 -4.17 20.81
C GLY A 94 -1.57 -5.01 21.47
N THR A 95 -1.94 -6.19 21.98
CA THR A 95 -1.01 -7.22 22.45
C THR A 95 -0.44 -8.06 21.31
N VAL A 96 -1.12 -8.10 20.15
CA VAL A 96 -0.66 -8.77 18.94
C VAL A 96 0.04 -7.78 18.04
N GLN A 97 1.25 -8.11 17.61
CA GLN A 97 2.05 -7.28 16.71
C GLN A 97 2.08 -7.89 15.32
N ALA A 98 1.96 -7.05 14.29
CA ALA A 98 2.15 -7.51 12.91
C ALA A 98 3.57 -8.06 12.74
N ASP A 99 3.72 -9.17 12.02
CA ASP A 99 5.00 -9.85 11.83
C ASP A 99 6.08 -8.87 11.33
N LYS A 100 7.32 -9.02 11.83
CA LYS A 100 8.42 -8.06 11.56
C LYS A 100 8.90 -8.07 10.12
N ASP A 101 8.77 -9.21 9.45
CA ASP A 101 9.15 -9.43 8.05
C ASP A 101 8.05 -9.00 7.05
N LEU A 102 6.85 -8.64 7.54
CA LEU A 102 5.80 -8.08 6.69
C LEU A 102 6.20 -6.69 6.17
N GLU A 103 6.33 -6.58 4.84
CA GLU A 103 6.59 -5.32 4.16
C GLU A 103 5.38 -4.39 4.19
N VAL A 104 5.63 -3.09 4.23
CA VAL A 104 4.57 -2.07 4.25
C VAL A 104 4.39 -1.49 2.86
N ALA A 105 3.21 -1.65 2.27
CA ALA A 105 2.78 -0.82 1.15
C ALA A 105 2.19 0.48 1.71
N TYR A 106 2.89 1.60 1.58
CA TYR A 106 2.43 2.88 2.13
C TYR A 106 1.77 3.73 1.05
N TRP A 107 0.45 3.89 1.12
CA TRP A 107 -0.34 4.58 0.08
C TRP A 107 -0.85 5.94 0.52
N THR A 108 -1.69 5.97 1.56
CA THR A 108 -2.27 7.20 2.08
C THR A 108 -2.14 7.27 3.60
N GLY A 109 -2.36 8.47 4.10
CA GLY A 109 -2.57 8.73 5.51
C GLY A 109 -3.58 9.84 5.73
N LYS A 110 -4.56 9.97 4.84
CA LYS A 110 -5.63 10.96 4.96
C LYS A 110 -6.66 10.57 6.02
N GLU A 111 -6.73 9.29 6.37
CA GLU A 111 -7.60 8.76 7.43
C GLU A 111 -7.26 9.29 8.83
N LEU A 112 -8.29 9.42 9.67
CA LEU A 112 -8.13 9.78 11.08
C LEU A 112 -7.31 8.73 11.82
N GLY A 113 -6.27 9.17 12.52
CA GLY A 113 -5.35 8.27 13.24
C GLY A 113 -4.29 7.61 12.36
N ALA A 114 -4.21 7.94 11.07
CA ALA A 114 -3.22 7.40 10.15
C ALA A 114 -1.78 7.55 10.68
N ARG A 115 -1.01 6.48 10.54
CA ARG A 115 0.37 6.41 11.03
C ARG A 115 1.33 7.02 10.01
N PRO A 116 2.18 7.99 10.40
CA PRO A 116 3.16 8.57 9.48
C PRO A 116 4.23 7.54 9.07
N PRO A 117 4.83 7.66 7.88
CA PRO A 117 5.80 6.68 7.37
C PRO A 117 6.99 6.45 8.32
N VAL A 118 7.45 7.52 8.97
CA VAL A 118 8.60 7.49 9.89
C VAL A 118 8.40 6.50 11.04
N GLU A 119 7.17 6.28 11.51
CA GLU A 119 6.95 5.30 12.57
C GLU A 119 7.17 3.85 12.08
N TYR A 120 6.79 3.50 10.84
CA TYR A 120 7.06 2.18 10.27
C TYR A 120 8.55 1.98 10.03
N LEU A 121 9.19 2.99 9.45
CA LEU A 121 10.62 2.99 9.16
C LEU A 121 11.45 2.89 10.46
N SER A 122 11.06 3.61 11.51
CA SER A 122 11.74 3.54 12.82
C SER A 122 11.54 2.20 13.53
N ALA A 123 10.50 1.45 13.17
CA ALA A 123 10.29 0.08 13.63
C ALA A 123 11.11 -0.96 12.82
N GLY A 124 11.98 -0.50 11.91
CA GLY A 124 12.84 -1.36 11.09
C GLY A 124 12.15 -1.99 9.87
N ARG A 125 10.91 -1.59 9.55
CA ARG A 125 10.17 -2.18 8.43
C ARG A 125 10.72 -1.73 7.09
N LYS A 126 10.63 -2.61 6.10
CA LYS A 126 10.79 -2.27 4.69
C LYS A 126 9.48 -1.74 4.13
N LEU A 127 9.57 -0.76 3.24
CA LEU A 127 8.43 -0.01 2.74
C LEU A 127 8.48 0.11 1.22
N ILE A 128 7.32 0.03 0.57
CA ILE A 128 7.14 0.38 -0.84
C ILE A 128 6.23 1.59 -0.92
N ASN A 129 6.66 2.58 -1.69
CA ASN A 129 6.04 3.89 -1.76
C ASN A 129 4.91 3.91 -2.81
N TYR A 130 3.67 4.11 -2.35
CA TYR A 130 2.47 4.25 -3.18
C TYR A 130 1.86 5.65 -3.03
N ASN A 131 2.66 6.66 -2.70
CA ASN A 131 2.23 8.03 -2.39
C ASN A 131 1.03 8.50 -3.25
N ASP A 132 -0.11 8.65 -2.60
CA ASP A 132 -1.39 8.98 -3.22
C ASP A 132 -1.46 10.39 -3.84
N GLU A 133 -0.57 11.29 -3.41
CA GLU A 133 -0.49 12.66 -3.94
C GLU A 133 0.19 12.73 -5.32
N TYR A 134 1.04 11.75 -5.64
CA TYR A 134 1.85 11.74 -6.86
C TYR A 134 1.63 10.52 -7.76
N LEU A 135 1.24 9.37 -7.21
CA LEU A 135 1.32 8.07 -7.89
C LEU A 135 -0.03 7.38 -8.07
N TYR A 136 -1.15 8.03 -7.71
CA TYR A 136 -2.50 7.47 -7.79
C TYR A 136 -3.29 8.04 -8.96
N TYR A 137 -3.58 7.20 -9.96
CA TYR A 137 -4.49 7.52 -11.05
C TYR A 137 -5.86 6.88 -10.78
N VAL A 138 -6.79 7.66 -10.19
CA VAL A 138 -8.12 7.15 -9.78
C VAL A 138 -9.18 7.56 -10.81
N LEU A 139 -9.77 6.58 -11.49
CA LEU A 139 -10.72 6.79 -12.57
C LEU A 139 -11.95 7.57 -12.08
N GLY A 140 -12.24 8.67 -12.76
CA GLY A 140 -13.38 9.54 -12.48
C GLY A 140 -13.17 10.49 -11.29
N GLU A 141 -11.94 10.58 -10.77
CA GLU A 141 -11.49 11.55 -9.77
C GLU A 141 -12.49 11.73 -8.60
N PRO A 142 -12.93 10.63 -7.94
CA PRO A 142 -13.85 10.74 -6.81
C PRO A 142 -13.20 11.50 -5.64
N GLN A 143 -14.04 12.06 -4.77
CA GLN A 143 -13.63 12.81 -3.59
C GLN A 143 -12.74 14.02 -3.95
N THR A 144 -11.44 13.97 -3.62
CA THR A 144 -10.45 15.03 -3.88
C THR A 144 -9.24 14.51 -4.67
N PHE A 145 -9.33 13.31 -5.26
CA PHE A 145 -8.29 12.80 -6.13
C PHE A 145 -8.21 13.61 -7.41
N VAL A 146 -6.99 13.85 -7.88
CA VAL A 146 -6.71 14.46 -9.17
C VAL A 146 -5.72 13.59 -9.93
N TYR A 147 -5.85 13.50 -11.25
CA TYR A 147 -4.90 12.70 -12.03
C TYR A 147 -3.46 13.23 -11.87
N PRO A 148 -2.50 12.35 -11.59
CA PRO A 148 -1.11 12.75 -11.42
C PRO A 148 -0.57 13.20 -12.76
N THR A 149 0.25 14.26 -12.74
CA THR A 149 0.91 14.73 -13.95
C THR A 149 2.37 14.30 -13.95
N GLY A 150 2.89 13.89 -15.11
CA GLY A 150 4.29 13.53 -15.23
C GLY A 150 5.23 14.67 -14.88
N GLN A 151 4.84 15.93 -15.17
CA GLN A 151 5.64 17.09 -14.81
C GLN A 151 5.83 17.21 -13.30
N ARG A 152 4.74 17.09 -12.54
CA ARG A 152 4.78 17.23 -11.08
C ARG A 152 5.63 16.13 -10.44
N ILE A 153 5.50 14.89 -10.92
CA ILE A 153 6.35 13.77 -10.48
C ILE A 153 7.81 14.05 -10.80
N TYR A 154 8.12 14.43 -12.03
CA TYR A 154 9.47 14.67 -12.51
C TYR A 154 10.21 15.77 -11.73
N GLU A 155 9.50 16.86 -11.43
CA GLU A 155 10.06 18.06 -10.82
C GLU A 155 10.06 18.02 -9.28
N GLN A 156 9.10 17.34 -8.65
CA GLN A 156 8.85 17.51 -7.21
C GLN A 156 8.93 16.21 -6.40
N TRP A 157 8.69 15.05 -7.00
CA TRP A 157 8.63 13.79 -6.26
C TRP A 157 9.99 13.10 -6.20
N THR A 158 10.29 12.45 -5.08
CA THR A 158 11.42 11.53 -4.93
C THR A 158 10.97 10.31 -4.13
N PRO A 159 11.70 9.18 -4.19
CA PRO A 159 11.34 7.99 -3.40
C PRO A 159 11.21 8.25 -1.89
N LEU A 160 11.93 9.24 -1.35
CA LEU A 160 11.83 9.67 0.05
C LEU A 160 10.49 10.36 0.39
N VAL A 161 9.75 10.86 -0.59
CA VAL A 161 8.42 11.48 -0.41
C VAL A 161 7.37 10.37 -0.33
N VAL A 162 7.27 9.73 0.84
CA VAL A 162 6.38 8.57 1.08
C VAL A 162 4.93 8.98 1.36
N ARG A 163 4.69 10.18 1.91
CA ARG A 163 3.35 10.72 2.16
C ARG A 163 3.33 12.22 1.88
N GLY A 164 2.27 12.69 1.22
CA GLY A 164 2.12 14.10 0.87
C GLY A 164 3.29 14.56 0.00
N THR A 165 3.87 15.71 0.30
CA THR A 165 4.93 16.34 -0.50
C THR A 165 6.29 16.46 0.20
N THR A 166 6.37 16.05 1.47
CA THR A 166 7.58 16.21 2.29
C THR A 166 8.37 14.91 2.37
N PRO A 167 9.68 14.91 2.11
CA PRO A 167 10.50 13.70 2.23
C PRO A 167 10.68 13.28 3.69
N VAL A 168 10.77 11.98 3.92
CA VAL A 168 11.27 11.43 5.19
C VAL A 168 12.79 11.65 5.31
N PRO A 169 13.38 11.57 6.53
CA PRO A 169 14.82 11.68 6.69
C PRO A 169 15.61 10.68 5.84
N ALA A 170 16.66 11.14 5.16
CA ALA A 170 17.47 10.34 4.22
C ALA A 170 18.09 9.07 4.82
N LYS A 171 18.25 8.99 6.14
CA LYS A 171 18.71 7.77 6.83
C LYS A 171 17.81 6.54 6.58
N TYR A 172 16.58 6.75 6.12
CA TYR A 172 15.62 5.68 5.82
C TYR A 172 15.63 5.23 4.36
N ASP A 173 16.48 5.80 3.49
CA ASP A 173 16.51 5.50 2.05
C ASP A 173 16.65 3.99 1.78
N GLY A 174 17.59 3.31 2.45
CA GLY A 174 17.79 1.86 2.33
C GLY A 174 16.66 0.98 2.90
N GLN A 175 15.61 1.56 3.49
CA GLN A 175 14.39 0.87 3.90
C GLN A 175 13.23 1.07 2.91
N ILE A 176 13.32 2.06 2.02
CA ILE A 176 12.32 2.31 0.98
C ILE A 176 12.77 1.55 -0.25
N LEU A 177 12.06 0.46 -0.55
CA LEU A 177 12.43 -0.51 -1.59
C LEU A 177 12.17 0.00 -3.02
N GLY A 178 11.47 1.13 -3.15
CA GLY A 178 11.09 1.72 -4.42
C GLY A 178 9.73 2.39 -4.33
N GLY A 179 9.10 2.60 -5.48
CA GLY A 179 7.77 3.18 -5.59
C GLY A 179 6.92 2.48 -6.65
N SER A 180 5.61 2.58 -6.52
CA SER A 180 4.65 1.93 -7.40
C SER A 180 3.58 2.93 -7.83
N PHE A 181 3.39 3.07 -9.14
CA PHE A 181 2.28 3.81 -9.72
C PHE A 181 1.02 2.94 -9.66
N ALA A 182 -0.08 3.48 -9.13
CA ALA A 182 -1.32 2.75 -8.93
C ALA A 182 -2.44 3.34 -9.81
N VAL A 183 -3.19 2.46 -10.47
CA VAL A 183 -4.38 2.80 -11.25
C VAL A 183 -5.58 2.18 -10.56
N TRP A 184 -6.55 3.01 -10.16
CA TRP A 184 -7.73 2.58 -9.42
C TRP A 184 -9.01 2.83 -10.21
N SER A 185 -9.82 1.80 -10.38
CA SER A 185 -11.03 1.83 -11.21
C SER A 185 -12.31 2.14 -10.42
N ASP A 186 -12.24 3.05 -9.44
CA ASP A 186 -13.37 3.44 -8.56
C ASP A 186 -14.64 3.77 -9.33
N ARG A 187 -14.50 4.50 -10.45
CA ARG A 187 -15.55 4.69 -11.45
C ARG A 187 -15.10 4.09 -12.79
N ALA A 188 -15.12 2.76 -12.88
CA ALA A 188 -14.59 2.02 -14.03
C ALA A 188 -15.10 2.49 -15.41
N ASN A 189 -16.33 3.01 -15.49
CA ASN A 189 -16.91 3.52 -16.75
C ASN A 189 -16.47 4.94 -17.13
N SER A 190 -15.64 5.61 -16.31
CA SER A 190 -15.16 6.96 -16.59
C SER A 190 -14.12 7.04 -17.69
N GLN A 191 -13.38 5.95 -17.94
CA GLN A 191 -12.37 5.87 -19.00
C GLN A 191 -12.30 4.46 -19.61
N THR A 192 -12.03 4.38 -20.91
CA THR A 192 -11.64 3.13 -21.57
C THR A 192 -10.19 2.75 -21.23
N GLN A 193 -9.79 1.52 -21.53
CA GLN A 193 -8.42 1.06 -21.36
C GLN A 193 -7.42 1.93 -22.16
N ASP A 194 -7.77 2.33 -23.38
CA ASP A 194 -6.94 3.21 -24.21
C ASP A 194 -6.77 4.61 -23.60
N GLN A 195 -7.83 5.15 -23.01
CA GLN A 195 -7.78 6.44 -22.31
C GLN A 195 -6.90 6.35 -21.06
N VAL A 196 -7.00 5.25 -20.29
CA VAL A 196 -6.11 5.00 -19.16
C VAL A 196 -4.66 4.90 -19.64
N ALA A 197 -4.38 4.09 -20.66
CA ALA A 197 -3.03 3.92 -21.21
C ALA A 197 -2.42 5.26 -21.68
N ALA A 198 -3.21 6.09 -22.38
CA ALA A 198 -2.79 7.41 -22.80
C ALA A 198 -2.55 8.35 -21.61
N GLY A 199 -3.44 8.34 -20.62
CA GLY A 199 -3.38 9.20 -19.43
C GLY A 199 -2.18 8.91 -18.54
N ILE A 200 -1.83 7.64 -18.34
CA ILE A 200 -0.70 7.25 -17.47
C ILE A 200 0.66 7.33 -18.17
N ARG A 201 0.73 7.49 -19.50
CA ARG A 201 1.98 7.38 -20.26
C ARG A 201 3.09 8.29 -19.72
N MET A 202 2.80 9.57 -19.54
CA MET A 202 3.79 10.54 -19.05
C MET A 202 4.03 10.45 -17.53
N PRO A 203 3.01 10.29 -16.67
CA PRO A 203 3.20 10.00 -15.25
C PRO A 203 4.08 8.77 -14.96
N LEU A 204 3.85 7.68 -15.69
CA LEU A 204 4.61 6.45 -15.52
C LEU A 204 6.07 6.62 -15.96
N ARG A 205 6.33 7.27 -17.09
CA ARG A 205 7.70 7.60 -17.54
C ARG A 205 8.46 8.47 -16.54
N ALA A 206 7.80 9.49 -15.97
CA ALA A 206 8.39 10.31 -14.93
C ALA A 206 8.70 9.49 -13.67
N THR A 207 7.78 8.63 -13.24
CA THR A 207 7.98 7.74 -12.09
C THR A 207 9.20 6.83 -12.29
N ILE A 208 9.33 6.22 -13.47
CA ILE A 208 10.48 5.37 -13.83
C ILE A 208 11.78 6.15 -13.77
N GLN A 209 11.83 7.36 -14.35
CA GLN A 209 13.02 8.22 -14.30
C GLN A 209 13.47 8.47 -12.85
N LYS A 210 12.52 8.76 -11.96
CA LYS A 210 12.79 9.08 -10.55
C LYS A 210 13.14 7.85 -9.69
N LEU A 211 12.79 6.64 -10.13
CA LEU A 211 13.13 5.39 -9.45
C LEU A 211 14.46 4.80 -9.93
N TRP A 212 14.75 4.89 -11.23
CA TRP A 212 15.97 4.33 -11.80
C TRP A 212 17.21 5.18 -11.51
N ASP A 213 17.06 6.51 -11.66
CA ASP A 213 18.09 7.49 -11.32
C ASP A 213 17.46 8.55 -10.39
N PRO A 214 17.54 8.34 -9.06
CA PRO A 214 16.85 9.18 -8.09
C PRO A 214 17.47 10.58 -7.97
N GLY A 215 18.58 10.85 -8.66
CA GLY A 215 19.19 12.17 -8.76
C GLY A 215 18.24 13.22 -9.36
N ARG A 216 18.70 14.48 -9.37
CA ARG A 216 18.00 15.53 -10.10
C ARG A 216 18.18 15.26 -11.60
N PRO A 217 17.11 15.07 -12.37
CA PRO A 217 17.23 14.88 -13.81
C PRO A 217 17.90 16.08 -14.48
N THR A 218 18.76 15.83 -15.47
CA THR A 218 19.51 16.87 -16.18
C THR A 218 18.67 17.59 -17.23
N LEU A 219 17.70 16.89 -17.84
CA LEU A 219 16.80 17.46 -18.84
C LEU A 219 15.71 18.32 -18.18
N SER A 220 15.30 19.37 -18.90
CA SER A 220 14.03 20.05 -18.59
C SER A 220 12.85 19.09 -18.78
N TRP A 221 11.71 19.38 -18.16
CA TRP A 221 10.48 18.61 -18.40
C TRP A 221 10.10 18.59 -19.90
N THR A 222 10.26 19.71 -20.60
CA THR A 222 9.99 19.81 -22.04
C THR A 222 10.87 18.88 -22.85
N ASP A 223 12.17 18.84 -22.56
CA ASP A 223 13.12 17.99 -23.29
C ASP A 223 12.90 16.51 -22.95
N PHE A 224 12.63 16.19 -21.69
CA PHE A 224 12.24 14.84 -21.27
C PHE A 224 11.00 14.34 -22.01
N LYS A 225 9.97 15.19 -22.13
CA LYS A 225 8.74 14.87 -22.88
C LYS A 225 9.03 14.67 -24.37
N ASN A 226 9.91 15.48 -24.97
CA ASN A 226 10.32 15.32 -26.36
C ASN A 226 11.03 13.98 -26.60
N VAL A 227 11.93 13.59 -25.70
CA VAL A 227 12.58 12.26 -25.75
C VAL A 227 11.54 11.14 -25.60
N ALA A 228 10.65 11.25 -24.61
CA ALA A 228 9.56 10.29 -24.39
C ALA A 228 8.64 10.12 -25.62
N ASN A 229 8.37 11.19 -26.36
CA ASN A 229 7.59 11.13 -27.60
C ASN A 229 8.32 10.40 -28.73
N ARG A 230 9.64 10.59 -28.86
CA ARG A 230 10.43 9.91 -29.90
C ARG A 230 10.56 8.41 -29.67
N LEU A 231 10.51 7.97 -28.41
CA LEU A 231 10.67 6.57 -28.02
C LEU A 231 9.38 5.73 -28.10
N GLY A 232 8.20 6.36 -28.29
CA GLY A 232 6.90 5.67 -28.34
C GLY A 232 6.18 5.60 -26.99
#